data_AF-A0A9Q0M4V2-F1
#
_entry.id   AF-A0A9Q0M4V2-F1
#
_cell.length_a   1.000
_cell.length_b   1.000
_cell.length_c   1.000
_cell.angle_alpha   90.00
_cell.angle_beta   90.00
_cell.angle_gamma   90.00
#
_symmetry.space_group_name_H-M   'P 1'
#
loop_
_entity.id
_entity.type
_entity.pdbx_description
1 polymer ?
#
loop_
_entity_poly.entity_id
_entity_poly.type
_entity_poly.pdbx_seq_one_letter_code
_entity_poly.pdbx_strand_id
1 'polypeptide(L)'
;MSTEQEIEYFDRRITELILLNSMYPNQLILHNSSLQQSIECEDVSRKYEDSISGIFQQEKGNGSTNLEIQFTLFEGVRASLPNVSCRIVDDSINNNRLRLKQKQLNEQIISQLDSEESLIEIIQTILKLWQSFNVEESEDENGNETKNEPFIEIEDEKWSRYWIISHHIKSKTKRKSIIEHCEELQLNGFMLIGKPGMVCCRVAIVHLNLSALNECRF
;
A
#
# COMPACT_ATOMS: atom_id res chain seq x y z
N MET A 1 -27.29 -35.42 1.62
CA MET A 1 -25.94 -35.37 2.22
C MET A 1 -25.24 -34.17 1.63
N SER A 2 -25.33 -33.04 2.34
CA SER A 2 -24.89 -31.73 1.88
C SER A 2 -23.39 -31.61 2.08
N THR A 3 -22.67 -31.30 1.02
CA THR A 3 -21.25 -30.94 1.01
C THR A 3 -21.01 -29.74 1.93
N GLU A 4 -20.36 -29.98 3.08
CA GLU A 4 -19.73 -28.91 3.85
C GLU A 4 -18.63 -28.31 2.95
N GLN A 5 -18.88 -27.10 2.46
CA GLN A 5 -17.90 -26.31 1.75
C GLN A 5 -16.77 -26.01 2.73
N GLU A 6 -15.62 -26.65 2.55
CA GLU A 6 -14.36 -26.27 3.20
C GLU A 6 -14.11 -24.79 2.90
N ILE A 7 -14.40 -23.92 3.86
CA ILE A 7 -14.01 -22.52 3.78
C ILE A 7 -12.49 -22.51 3.94
N GLU A 8 -11.78 -22.39 2.83
CA GLU A 8 -10.33 -22.22 2.82
C GLU A 8 -9.99 -20.95 3.61
N TYR A 9 -9.51 -21.14 4.84
CA TYR A 9 -9.15 -20.04 5.74
C TYR A 9 -7.75 -19.57 5.35
N PHE A 10 -7.68 -18.62 4.43
CA PHE A 10 -6.45 -17.97 4.01
C PHE A 10 -5.84 -17.16 5.15
N ASP A 11 -4.52 -17.16 5.24
CA ASP A 11 -3.81 -16.30 6.19
C ASP A 11 -3.95 -14.83 5.75
N ARG A 12 -4.67 -14.05 6.56
CA ARG A 12 -4.91 -12.62 6.29
C ARG A 12 -3.60 -11.86 6.14
N ARG A 13 -2.56 -12.24 6.89
CA ARG A 13 -1.23 -11.59 6.85
C ARG A 13 -0.56 -11.79 5.49
N ILE A 14 -0.66 -12.99 4.92
CA ILE A 14 -0.10 -13.30 3.59
C ILE A 14 -0.82 -12.53 2.51
N THR A 15 -2.16 -12.50 2.58
CA THR A 15 -2.97 -11.71 1.64
C THR A 15 -2.58 -10.23 1.68
N GLU A 16 -2.37 -9.70 2.88
CA GLU A 16 -1.97 -8.32 3.09
C GLU A 16 -0.57 -8.01 2.53
N LEU A 17 0.39 -8.91 2.71
CA LEU A 17 1.75 -8.74 2.19
C LEU A 17 1.83 -8.88 0.67
N ILE A 18 1.10 -9.84 0.08
CA ILE A 18 0.95 -9.94 -1.39
C ILE A 18 0.41 -8.64 -1.95
N LEU A 19 -0.62 -8.11 -1.30
CA LEU A 19 -1.24 -6.87 -1.71
C LEU A 19 -0.28 -5.69 -1.59
N LEU A 20 0.43 -5.56 -0.47
CA LEU A 20 1.43 -4.52 -0.26
C LEU A 20 2.55 -4.58 -1.32
N ASN A 21 3.03 -5.78 -1.65
CA ASN A 21 4.02 -6.01 -2.71
C ASN A 21 3.50 -5.61 -4.10
N SER A 22 2.19 -5.80 -4.35
CA SER A 22 1.54 -5.39 -5.59
C SER A 22 1.30 -3.88 -5.68
N MET A 23 1.06 -3.21 -4.54
CA MET A 23 0.94 -1.75 -4.46
C MET A 23 2.29 -1.05 -4.61
N TYR A 24 3.33 -1.61 -4.01
CA TYR A 24 4.67 -1.03 -3.96
C TYR A 24 5.73 -2.07 -4.35
N PRO A 25 5.91 -2.32 -5.66
CA PRO A 25 6.88 -3.29 -6.14
C PRO A 25 8.30 -2.98 -5.65
N ASN A 26 9.03 -4.02 -5.22
CA ASN A 26 10.42 -3.95 -4.74
C ASN A 26 10.66 -3.13 -3.46
N GLN A 27 9.61 -2.58 -2.83
CA GLN A 27 9.74 -1.81 -1.59
C GLN A 27 9.52 -2.66 -0.33
N LEU A 28 9.04 -3.90 -0.50
CA LEU A 28 8.82 -4.84 0.59
C LEU A 28 9.96 -5.86 0.66
N ILE A 29 10.67 -5.89 1.79
CA ILE A 29 11.77 -6.83 2.06
C ILE A 29 11.37 -7.68 3.26
N LEU A 30 11.40 -9.01 3.09
CA LEU A 30 11.03 -9.94 4.14
C LEU A 30 12.26 -10.72 4.58
N HIS A 31 12.36 -10.99 5.89
CA HIS A 31 13.51 -11.71 6.42
C HIS A 31 13.53 -13.19 6.03
N ASN A 32 12.38 -13.76 5.68
CA ASN A 32 12.23 -15.17 5.33
C ASN A 32 12.12 -15.33 3.80
N SER A 33 13.11 -16.00 3.20
CA SER A 33 13.18 -16.23 1.74
C SER A 33 12.03 -17.09 1.21
N SER A 34 11.54 -18.06 1.99
CA SER A 34 10.39 -18.89 1.60
C SER A 34 9.09 -18.09 1.59
N LEU A 35 8.95 -17.17 2.55
CA LEU A 35 7.82 -16.24 2.59
C LEU A 35 7.88 -15.26 1.42
N GLN A 36 9.06 -14.71 1.14
CA GLN A 36 9.24 -13.80 0.01
C GLN A 36 8.86 -14.45 -1.32
N GLN A 37 9.31 -15.68 -1.57
CA GLN A 37 8.91 -16.43 -2.76
C GLN A 37 7.40 -16.68 -2.82
N SER A 38 6.76 -16.96 -1.68
CA SER A 38 5.31 -17.18 -1.62
C SER A 38 4.55 -15.91 -1.99
N ILE A 39 5.05 -14.75 -1.60
CA ILE A 39 4.47 -13.45 -1.93
C ILE A 39 4.71 -13.08 -3.40
N GLU A 40 5.89 -13.37 -3.94
CA GLU A 40 6.21 -13.17 -5.36
C GLU A 40 5.36 -14.05 -6.28
N CYS A 41 5.07 -15.28 -5.86
CA CYS A 41 4.20 -16.20 -6.60
C CYS A 41 2.70 -16.03 -6.28
N GLU A 42 2.33 -15.07 -5.44
CA GLU A 42 0.95 -14.83 -4.97
C GLU A 42 0.28 -16.10 -4.37
N ASP A 43 1.07 -16.95 -3.71
CA ASP A 43 0.64 -18.21 -3.09
C ASP A 43 -0.04 -17.95 -1.74
N VAL A 44 -1.38 -17.84 -1.77
CA VAL A 44 -2.23 -17.61 -0.60
C VAL A 44 -2.48 -18.87 0.23
N SER A 45 -2.19 -20.06 -0.29
CA SER A 45 -2.55 -21.33 0.35
C SER A 45 -1.60 -21.71 1.48
N ARG A 46 -0.44 -21.04 1.59
CA ARG A 46 0.52 -21.27 2.69
C ARG A 46 0.08 -20.59 3.98
N LYS A 47 0.22 -21.33 5.08
CA LYS A 47 0.04 -20.83 6.44
C LYS A 47 1.39 -20.71 7.14
N TYR A 48 1.56 -19.64 7.90
CA TYR A 48 2.79 -19.36 8.64
C TYR A 48 2.48 -19.28 10.12
N GLU A 49 2.83 -20.31 10.88
CA GLU A 49 2.52 -20.38 12.33
C GLU A 49 3.29 -19.33 13.17
N ASP A 50 4.39 -18.80 12.62
CA ASP A 50 5.26 -17.84 13.28
C ASP A 50 4.85 -16.39 13.01
N SER A 51 5.42 -15.48 13.80
CA SER A 51 5.33 -14.04 13.51
C SER A 51 6.06 -13.71 12.22
N ILE A 52 5.42 -12.94 11.34
CA ILE A 52 6.00 -12.48 10.08
C ILE A 52 6.59 -11.09 10.29
N SER A 53 7.89 -10.93 10.05
CA SER A 53 8.57 -9.64 10.13
C SER A 53 9.20 -9.25 8.81
N GLY A 54 9.26 -7.94 8.58
CA GLY A 54 9.80 -7.37 7.36
C GLY A 54 10.06 -5.89 7.48
N ILE A 55 10.57 -5.32 6.39
CA ILE A 55 10.90 -3.92 6.24
C ILE A 55 10.22 -3.43 4.97
N PHE A 56 9.50 -2.32 5.07
CA PHE A 56 9.01 -1.55 3.95
C PHE A 56 9.92 -0.33 3.75
N GLN A 57 10.45 -0.15 2.55
CA GLN A 57 11.39 0.93 2.21
C GLN A 57 10.73 1.93 1.26
N GLN A 58 10.62 3.18 1.69
CA GLN A 58 10.21 4.26 0.81
C GLN A 58 11.43 4.80 0.07
N GLU A 59 11.37 4.74 -1.27
CA GLU A 59 12.39 5.31 -2.14
C GLU A 59 12.05 6.77 -2.49
N LYS A 60 13.09 7.58 -2.66
CA LYS A 60 13.04 8.89 -3.33
C LYS A 60 13.09 8.69 -4.85
N GLY A 61 12.72 9.72 -5.61
CA GLY A 61 12.80 9.69 -7.10
C GLY A 61 14.21 9.48 -7.67
N ASN A 62 15.27 9.58 -6.85
CA ASN A 62 16.65 9.28 -7.21
C ASN A 62 17.09 7.85 -6.84
N GLY A 63 16.18 7.00 -6.33
CA GLY A 63 16.45 5.62 -5.92
C GLY A 63 17.08 5.46 -4.53
N SER A 64 17.33 6.54 -3.77
CA SER A 64 17.80 6.43 -2.38
C SER A 64 16.61 6.27 -1.42
N THR A 65 16.72 5.35 -0.46
CA THR A 65 15.72 5.16 0.60
C THR A 65 15.74 6.35 1.57
N ASN A 66 14.57 6.90 1.88
CA ASN A 66 14.43 7.98 2.87
C ASN A 66 13.70 7.54 4.15
N LEU A 67 12.92 6.48 4.07
CA LEU A 67 12.14 5.95 5.18
C LEU A 67 12.17 4.42 5.18
N GLU A 68 12.42 3.85 6.34
CA GLU A 68 12.30 2.42 6.59
C GLU A 68 11.21 2.20 7.65
N ILE A 69 10.24 1.36 7.33
CA ILE A 69 9.15 0.97 8.22
C ILE A 69 9.33 -0.51 8.51
N GLN A 70 9.80 -0.84 9.71
CA GLN A 70 9.91 -2.21 10.17
C GLN A 70 8.58 -2.64 10.79
N PHE A 71 8.12 -3.84 10.47
CA PHE A 71 6.88 -4.37 11.01
C PHE A 71 7.01 -5.82 11.48
N THR A 72 6.11 -6.24 12.36
CA THR A 72 5.95 -7.62 12.83
C THR A 72 4.46 -7.95 12.99
N LEU A 73 4.00 -8.97 12.27
CA LEU A 73 2.64 -9.49 12.25
C LEU A 73 2.57 -10.77 13.09
N PHE A 74 1.81 -10.76 14.17
CA PHE A 74 1.65 -11.93 15.05
C PHE A 74 0.46 -12.81 14.66
N GLU A 75 0.50 -14.08 15.05
CA GLU A 75 -0.64 -14.99 14.95
C GLU A 75 -1.38 -15.15 16.30
N GLY A 76 -2.65 -15.55 16.25
CA GLY A 76 -3.43 -15.96 17.42
C GLY A 76 -3.91 -14.82 18.30
N VAL A 77 -3.84 -14.98 19.63
CA VAL A 77 -4.38 -14.02 20.62
C VAL A 77 -3.67 -12.64 20.55
N ARG A 78 -2.49 -12.58 19.92
CA ARG A 78 -1.74 -11.34 19.64
C ARG A 78 -1.97 -10.77 18.24
N ALA A 79 -2.84 -11.37 17.43
CA ALA A 79 -3.15 -10.95 16.07
C ALA A 79 -3.97 -9.64 15.98
N SER A 80 -4.17 -8.94 17.10
CA SER A 80 -4.98 -7.71 17.12
C SER A 80 -4.31 -6.59 16.33
N LEU A 81 -2.96 -6.52 16.32
CA LEU A 81 -2.23 -5.41 15.69
C LEU A 81 -0.85 -5.81 15.17
N PRO A 82 -0.44 -5.31 13.99
CA PRO A 82 0.98 -5.26 13.62
C PRO A 82 1.76 -4.41 14.62
N ASN A 83 2.94 -4.87 15.04
CA ASN A 83 3.91 -4.02 15.70
C ASN A 83 4.73 -3.31 14.63
N VAL A 84 4.72 -1.98 14.59
CA VAL A 84 5.37 -1.17 13.57
C VAL A 84 6.32 -0.16 14.22
N SER A 85 7.52 -0.06 13.68
CA SER A 85 8.49 0.99 14.02
C SER A 85 8.97 1.66 12.75
N CYS A 86 9.17 2.96 12.81
CA CYS A 86 9.56 3.77 11.66
C CYS A 86 10.92 4.42 11.92
N ARG A 87 11.80 4.40 10.92
CA ARG A 87 13.12 5.01 10.96
C ARG A 87 13.37 5.82 9.70
N ILE A 88 13.82 7.05 9.89
CA ILE A 88 14.29 7.90 8.79
C ILE A 88 15.74 7.52 8.49
N VAL A 89 16.02 7.20 7.22
CA VAL A 89 17.35 6.78 6.73
C VAL A 89 17.87 7.75 5.67
N ASP A 90 17.32 8.96 5.67
CA ASP A 90 17.69 9.99 4.71
C ASP A 90 19.06 10.62 5.02
N ASP A 91 20.08 10.19 4.28
CA ASP A 91 21.46 10.68 4.38
C ASP A 91 21.63 12.17 4.03
N SER A 92 20.64 12.79 3.36
CA SER A 92 20.67 14.23 3.05
C SER A 92 20.34 15.11 4.26
N ILE A 93 19.79 14.54 5.33
CA ILE A 93 19.36 15.29 6.52
C ILE A 93 20.48 15.32 7.55
N ASN A 94 20.81 16.52 8.04
CA ASN A 94 21.78 16.68 9.14
C ASN A 94 21.30 15.97 10.43
N ASN A 95 22.20 15.27 11.12
CA ASN A 95 21.98 14.54 12.38
C ASN A 95 21.08 15.24 13.42
N ASN A 96 21.25 16.55 13.65
CA ASN A 96 20.41 17.27 14.63
C ASN A 96 18.97 17.40 14.15
N ARG A 97 18.78 17.72 12.86
CA ARG A 97 17.45 17.79 12.21
C ARG A 97 16.81 16.40 12.13
N LEU A 98 17.60 15.38 11.80
CA LEU A 98 17.16 13.99 11.72
C LEU A 98 16.57 13.52 13.06
N ARG A 99 17.24 13.80 14.18
CA ARG A 99 16.74 13.45 15.52
C ARG A 99 15.43 14.14 15.85
N LEU A 100 15.30 15.43 15.51
CA LEU A 100 14.06 16.18 15.74
C LEU A 100 12.92 15.62 14.89
N LYS A 101 13.15 15.41 13.59
CA LYS A 101 12.18 14.82 12.66
C LYS A 101 11.76 13.43 13.08
N GLN A 102 12.72 12.57 13.44
CA GLN A 102 12.44 11.22 13.92
C GLN A 102 11.55 11.24 15.16
N LYS A 103 11.80 12.16 16.09
CA LYS A 103 10.99 12.32 17.30
C LYS A 103 9.57 12.78 16.95
N GLN A 104 9.43 13.83 16.14
CA GLN A 104 8.13 14.37 15.73
C GLN A 104 7.30 13.34 14.96
N LEU A 105 7.91 12.63 14.02
CA LEU A 105 7.26 11.58 13.25
C LEU A 105 6.77 10.46 14.19
N ASN A 106 7.62 9.99 15.11
CA ASN A 106 7.22 8.95 16.06
C ASN A 106 6.06 9.41 16.97
N GLU A 107 6.06 10.67 17.42
CA GLU A 107 4.97 11.22 18.23
C GLU A 107 3.65 11.28 17.45
N GLN A 108 3.68 11.67 16.18
CA GLN A 108 2.50 11.71 15.32
C GLN A 108 2.00 10.31 14.94
N ILE A 109 2.90 9.37 14.68
CA ILE A 109 2.54 7.97 14.41
C ILE A 109 1.81 7.39 15.63
N ILE A 110 2.34 7.59 16.83
CA ILE A 110 1.72 7.09 18.07
C ILE A 110 0.34 7.75 18.32
N SER A 111 0.16 9.02 17.95
CA SER A 111 -1.10 9.73 18.19
C SER A 111 -2.19 9.44 17.16
N GLN A 112 -1.83 9.00 15.95
CA GLN A 112 -2.75 8.76 14.85
C GLN A 112 -3.06 7.28 14.60
N LEU A 113 -2.21 6.36 15.07
CA LEU A 113 -2.45 4.93 14.90
C LEU A 113 -3.47 4.41 15.92
N ASP A 114 -4.60 3.92 15.41
CA ASP A 114 -5.62 3.26 16.21
C ASP A 114 -5.34 1.77 16.42
N SER A 115 -5.95 1.19 17.47
CA SER A 115 -5.72 -0.19 17.89
C SER A 115 -6.35 -1.28 17.01
N GLU A 116 -6.89 -0.93 15.84
CA GLU A 116 -7.57 -1.88 14.93
C GLU A 116 -7.11 -1.79 13.46
N GLU A 117 -6.03 -1.06 13.17
CA GLU A 117 -5.57 -0.84 11.78
C GLU A 117 -4.83 -2.03 11.17
N SER A 118 -5.03 -2.23 9.88
CA SER A 118 -4.26 -3.18 9.05
C SER A 118 -2.89 -2.63 8.68
N LEU A 119 -1.87 -3.47 8.46
CA LEU A 119 -0.52 -3.04 8.06
C LEU A 119 -0.54 -2.11 6.83
N ILE A 120 -1.43 -2.35 5.88
CA ILE A 120 -1.58 -1.48 4.70
C ILE A 120 -2.06 -0.08 5.08
N GLU A 121 -3.08 0.02 5.94
CA GLU A 121 -3.58 1.31 6.42
C GLU A 121 -2.48 2.06 7.19
N ILE A 122 -1.74 1.35 8.06
CA ILE A 122 -0.62 1.90 8.81
C ILE A 122 0.46 2.45 7.87
N ILE A 123 0.90 1.66 6.89
CA ILE A 123 1.92 2.11 5.93
C ILE A 123 1.43 3.33 5.15
N GLN A 124 0.17 3.33 4.70
CA GLN A 124 -0.40 4.49 4.00
C GLN A 124 -0.46 5.74 4.88
N THR A 125 -0.84 5.61 6.15
CA THR A 125 -0.86 6.72 7.12
C THR A 125 0.55 7.25 7.35
N ILE A 126 1.53 6.37 7.57
CA ILE A 126 2.93 6.77 7.73
C ILE A 126 3.46 7.48 6.49
N LEU A 127 3.17 6.98 5.29
CA LEU A 127 3.59 7.62 4.04
C LEU A 127 2.95 8.99 3.83
N LYS A 128 1.67 9.16 4.18
CA LYS A 128 0.99 10.47 4.13
C LYS A 128 1.63 11.46 5.11
N LEU A 129 1.92 11.03 6.34
CA LEU A 129 2.60 11.87 7.34
C LEU A 129 4.00 12.25 6.86
N TRP A 130 4.74 11.29 6.33
CA TRP A 130 6.06 11.54 5.75
C TRP A 130 6.01 12.58 4.62
N GLN A 131 5.00 12.50 3.75
CA GLN A 131 4.80 13.49 2.69
C GLN A 131 4.49 14.88 3.25
N SER A 132 3.59 15.01 4.24
CA SER A 132 3.28 16.33 4.82
C SER A 132 4.49 16.97 5.49
N PHE A 133 5.33 16.18 6.17
CA PHE A 133 6.59 16.67 6.75
C PHE A 133 7.59 17.21 5.72
N ASN A 134 7.55 16.72 4.48
CA ASN A 134 8.44 17.18 3.42
C ASN A 134 7.86 18.39 2.66
N VAL A 135 6.54 18.55 2.62
CA VAL A 135 5.87 19.72 2.00
C VAL A 135 6.06 20.96 2.85
N GLU A 136 5.94 20.86 4.18
CA GLU A 136 6.18 21.99 5.10
C GLU A 136 7.60 22.59 4.95
N GLU A 137 8.60 21.79 4.60
CA GLU A 137 9.96 22.30 4.34
C GLU A 137 10.09 23.03 2.99
N SER A 138 9.23 22.76 2.01
CA SER A 138 9.29 23.41 0.70
C SER A 138 8.72 24.82 0.68
N GLU A 139 7.81 25.14 1.62
CA GLU A 139 7.22 26.47 1.75
C GLU A 139 8.14 27.47 2.47
N ASP A 140 9.15 26.98 3.21
CA ASP A 140 10.06 27.82 3.98
C ASP A 140 11.33 28.24 3.22
N GLU A 141 11.59 27.73 2.00
CA GLU A 141 12.89 27.96 1.34
C GLU A 141 12.93 28.62 -0.05
N ASN A 142 11.84 28.92 -0.79
CA ASN A 142 12.00 29.74 -2.02
C ASN A 142 10.76 30.47 -2.53
N GLY A 143 10.69 31.78 -2.22
CA GLY A 143 10.28 32.73 -3.25
C GLY A 143 11.39 32.84 -4.28
N ASN A 144 11.30 32.09 -5.38
CA ASN A 144 11.90 32.43 -6.67
C ASN A 144 11.39 31.48 -7.77
N GLU A 145 10.69 32.09 -8.73
CA GLU A 145 10.23 31.49 -9.97
C GLU A 145 11.42 31.08 -10.85
N THR A 146 11.47 29.82 -11.30
CA THR A 146 12.29 29.47 -12.48
C THR A 146 11.62 28.42 -13.35
N LYS A 147 10.90 28.95 -14.34
CA LYS A 147 10.79 28.55 -15.76
C LYS A 147 11.04 27.08 -16.14
N ASN A 148 9.96 26.49 -16.64
CA ASN A 148 9.82 25.26 -17.42
C ASN A 148 10.92 25.02 -18.46
N GLU A 149 11.48 23.81 -18.48
CA GLU A 149 12.03 23.19 -19.69
C GLU A 149 11.09 22.06 -20.16
N PRO A 150 10.90 21.87 -21.47
CA PRO A 150 9.94 20.91 -22.00
C PRO A 150 10.52 19.49 -21.93
N PHE A 151 9.85 18.62 -21.17
CA PHE A 151 10.15 17.19 -21.14
C PHE A 151 9.63 16.56 -22.44
N ILE A 152 10.51 15.90 -23.19
CA ILE A 152 10.15 15.14 -24.40
C ILE A 152 9.39 13.90 -23.94
N GLU A 153 8.09 13.84 -24.22
CA GLU A 153 7.26 12.66 -23.96
C GLU A 153 7.60 11.56 -24.97
N ILE A 154 8.28 10.52 -24.50
CA ILE A 154 8.28 9.22 -25.15
C ILE A 154 6.90 8.62 -24.84
N GLU A 155 6.14 8.37 -25.90
CA GLU A 155 4.78 7.81 -25.87
C GLU A 155 4.86 6.30 -25.54
N ASP A 156 5.33 5.97 -24.35
CA ASP A 156 5.09 4.66 -23.76
C ASP A 156 3.63 4.63 -23.30
N GLU A 157 2.89 3.57 -23.62
CA GLU A 157 1.57 3.31 -23.04
C GLU A 157 1.68 3.30 -21.51
N LYS A 158 1.49 4.45 -20.87
CA LYS A 158 1.53 4.55 -19.42
C LYS A 158 0.27 3.89 -18.89
N TRP A 159 0.43 2.96 -17.97
CA TRP A 159 -0.67 2.32 -17.26
C TRP A 159 -0.76 2.90 -15.85
N SER A 160 -1.97 3.21 -15.40
CA SER A 160 -2.25 3.62 -14.01
C SER A 160 -3.02 2.53 -13.30
N ARG A 161 -2.66 2.27 -12.04
CA ARG A 161 -3.39 1.36 -11.14
C ARG A 161 -4.25 2.19 -10.19
N TYR A 162 -5.55 1.91 -10.19
CA TYR A 162 -6.54 2.48 -9.27
C TYR A 162 -6.90 1.44 -8.22
N TRP A 163 -6.76 1.83 -6.96
CA TRP A 163 -7.10 0.99 -5.82
C TRP A 163 -8.36 1.52 -5.17
N ILE A 164 -9.38 0.68 -5.11
CA ILE A 164 -10.66 0.98 -4.46
C ILE A 164 -10.70 0.14 -3.19
N ILE A 165 -10.53 0.81 -2.05
CA ILE A 165 -10.67 0.20 -0.72
C ILE A 165 -12.14 0.32 -0.33
N SER A 166 -12.78 -0.81 -0.07
CA SER A 166 -14.17 -0.85 0.35
C SER A 166 -14.28 -1.67 1.63
N HIS A 167 -14.99 -1.16 2.62
CA HIS A 167 -15.17 -1.90 3.87
C HIS A 167 -15.91 -3.24 3.66
N HIS A 168 -16.69 -3.41 2.57
CA HIS A 168 -17.51 -4.61 2.32
C HIS A 168 -17.68 -4.98 0.83
N ILE A 169 -16.90 -5.95 0.33
CA ILE A 169 -17.11 -6.59 -1.01
C ILE A 169 -17.58 -8.06 -0.88
N LYS A 170 -18.41 -8.35 0.14
CA LYS A 170 -18.84 -9.73 0.45
C LYS A 170 -20.01 -10.24 -0.40
N SER A 171 -20.85 -9.35 -0.92
CA SER A 171 -22.05 -9.73 -1.67
C SER A 171 -21.70 -10.25 -3.06
N LYS A 172 -22.15 -11.47 -3.39
CA LYS A 172 -22.02 -12.06 -4.74
C LYS A 172 -22.56 -11.13 -5.83
N THR A 173 -23.68 -10.46 -5.57
CA THR A 173 -24.31 -9.51 -6.49
C THR A 173 -23.43 -8.28 -6.73
N LYS A 174 -22.82 -7.72 -5.68
CA LYS A 174 -21.90 -6.58 -5.81
C LYS A 174 -20.66 -6.95 -6.62
N ARG A 175 -20.10 -8.14 -6.40
CA ARG A 175 -18.93 -8.61 -7.15
C ARG A 175 -19.23 -8.77 -8.64
N LYS A 176 -20.37 -9.36 -8.97
CA LYS A 176 -20.80 -9.53 -10.36
C LYS A 176 -20.95 -8.17 -11.04
N SER A 177 -21.60 -7.22 -10.35
CA SER A 177 -21.74 -5.85 -10.85
C SER A 177 -20.38 -5.18 -11.11
N ILE A 178 -19.42 -5.27 -10.18
CA ILE A 178 -18.09 -4.70 -10.38
C ILE A 178 -17.38 -5.33 -11.60
N ILE A 179 -17.46 -6.66 -11.77
CA ILE A 179 -16.86 -7.35 -12.91
C ILE A 179 -17.51 -6.87 -14.22
N GLU A 180 -18.85 -6.82 -14.28
CA GLU A 180 -19.60 -6.33 -15.44
C GLU A 180 -19.18 -4.89 -15.81
N HIS A 181 -19.06 -3.99 -14.83
CA HIS A 181 -18.61 -2.61 -15.08
C HIS A 181 -17.14 -2.54 -15.53
N CYS A 182 -16.27 -3.39 -14.98
CA CYS A 182 -14.87 -3.47 -15.43
C CYS A 182 -14.76 -3.96 -16.87
N GLU A 183 -15.58 -4.93 -17.28
CA GLU A 183 -15.64 -5.42 -18.66
C GLU A 183 -16.14 -4.33 -19.62
N GLU A 184 -17.21 -3.60 -19.25
CA GLU A 184 -17.75 -2.48 -20.03
C GLU A 184 -16.72 -1.36 -20.22
N LEU A 185 -15.94 -1.05 -19.17
CA LEU A 185 -14.91 -0.01 -19.18
C LEU A 185 -13.54 -0.50 -19.67
N GLN A 186 -13.43 -1.76 -20.10
CA GLN A 186 -12.17 -2.41 -20.53
C GLN A 186 -11.04 -2.30 -19.49
N LEU A 187 -11.41 -2.35 -18.20
CA LEU A 187 -10.48 -2.29 -17.09
C LEU A 187 -10.03 -3.70 -16.72
N ASN A 188 -8.71 -3.91 -16.72
CA ASN A 188 -8.11 -5.17 -16.28
C ASN A 188 -7.74 -5.08 -14.81
N GLY A 189 -7.92 -6.11 -14.01
CA GLY A 189 -7.75 -5.96 -12.58
C GLY A 189 -7.99 -7.22 -11.77
N PHE A 190 -7.93 -7.06 -10.45
CA PHE A 190 -8.27 -8.12 -9.52
C PHE A 190 -9.05 -7.57 -8.33
N MET A 191 -9.80 -8.45 -7.68
CA MET A 191 -10.60 -8.10 -6.52
C MET A 191 -10.36 -9.09 -5.38
N LEU A 192 -10.04 -8.56 -4.21
CA LEU A 192 -9.90 -9.31 -2.97
C LEU A 192 -11.18 -9.19 -2.14
N ILE A 193 -11.77 -10.34 -1.84
CA ILE A 193 -13.05 -10.48 -1.15
C ILE A 193 -12.76 -10.62 0.35
N GLY A 194 -12.78 -9.52 1.10
CA GLY A 194 -12.38 -9.53 2.51
C GLY A 194 -12.99 -8.43 3.37
N LYS A 195 -12.42 -8.23 4.56
CA LYS A 195 -12.54 -7.02 5.36
C LYS A 195 -11.12 -6.45 5.56
N PRO A 196 -10.76 -5.33 4.91
CA PRO A 196 -11.51 -4.65 3.86
C PRO A 196 -11.57 -5.49 2.57
N GLY A 197 -12.57 -5.25 1.72
CA GLY A 197 -12.57 -5.72 0.34
C GLY A 197 -11.82 -4.71 -0.53
N MET A 198 -11.09 -5.19 -1.54
CA MET A 198 -10.29 -4.31 -2.38
C MET A 198 -10.45 -4.65 -3.86
N VAL A 199 -10.48 -3.62 -4.69
CA VAL A 199 -10.46 -3.73 -6.15
C VAL A 199 -9.23 -2.99 -6.67
N CYS A 200 -8.42 -3.68 -7.47
CA CYS A 200 -7.35 -3.08 -8.24
C CYS A 200 -7.78 -3.04 -9.70
N CYS A 201 -7.84 -1.85 -10.30
CA CYS A 201 -8.14 -1.65 -11.72
C CYS A 201 -6.92 -1.05 -12.42
N ARG A 202 -6.50 -1.64 -13.53
CA ARG A 202 -5.46 -1.16 -14.42
C ARG A 202 -6.14 -0.44 -15.60
N VAL A 203 -5.79 0.82 -15.79
CA VAL A 203 -6.31 1.70 -16.83
C VAL A 203 -5.13 2.15 -17.70
N ALA A 204 -5.28 2.11 -19.02
CA ALA A 204 -4.33 2.78 -19.92
C ALA A 204 -4.56 4.30 -19.85
N ILE A 205 -3.51 5.08 -19.65
CA ILE A 205 -3.62 6.54 -19.43
C ILE A 205 -4.25 7.27 -20.63
N VAL A 206 -4.16 6.68 -21.83
CA VAL A 206 -4.81 7.20 -23.05
C VAL A 206 -6.35 7.23 -22.95
N HIS A 207 -6.94 6.45 -22.03
CA HIS A 207 -8.39 6.35 -21.83
C HIS A 207 -8.91 7.11 -20.60
N LEU A 208 -8.09 7.93 -19.93
CA LEU A 208 -8.51 8.70 -18.75
C LEU A 208 -9.38 9.92 -19.12
N ASN A 209 -10.66 9.68 -19.37
CA ASN A 209 -11.69 10.69 -19.20
C ASN A 209 -12.13 10.70 -17.73
N LEU A 210 -11.61 11.64 -16.93
CA LEU A 210 -11.93 11.78 -15.49
C LEU A 210 -13.44 11.89 -15.20
N SER A 211 -14.24 12.25 -16.19
CA SER A 211 -15.71 12.32 -16.10
C SER A 211 -16.37 10.95 -15.93
N ALA A 212 -15.80 9.87 -16.49
CA ALA A 212 -16.39 8.53 -16.42
C ALA A 212 -16.23 7.85 -15.05
N LEU A 213 -15.19 8.21 -14.28
CA LEU A 213 -14.93 7.61 -12.96
C LEU A 213 -15.82 8.18 -11.85
N ASN A 214 -16.35 9.40 -12.02
CA ASN A 214 -17.24 10.03 -11.04
C ASN A 214 -18.68 9.45 -11.04
N GLU A 215 -19.03 8.66 -12.04
CA GLU A 215 -20.34 8.00 -12.12
C GLU A 215 -20.37 6.64 -11.41
N CYS A 216 -19.21 6.06 -11.11
CA CYS A 216 -19.08 4.82 -10.34
C CYS A 216 -19.26 5.07 -8.84
N ARG A 217 -20.50 5.33 -8.40
CA ARG A 217 -20.89 5.24 -6.99
C ARG A 217 -21.09 3.76 -6.62
N PHE A 218 -20.15 3.19 -5.85
CA PHE A 218 -20.28 1.86 -5.23
C PHE A 218 -21.12 1.86 -3.94
#